data_AF-H0G677-F1
#
_entry.id   AF-H0G677-F1
#
_cell.length_a   1.000
_cell.length_b   1.000
_cell.length_c   1.000
_cell.angle_alpha   90.00
_cell.angle_beta   90.00
_cell.angle_gamma   90.00
#
_symmetry.space_group_name_H-M   'P 1'
#
loop_
_entity.id
_entity.type
_entity.pdbx_description
1 polymer ?
#
loop_
_entity_poly.entity_id
_entity_poly.type
_entity_poly.pdbx_seq_one_letter_code
_entity_poly.pdbx_strand_id
1 'polypeptide(L)'
;MARGELKTIKFQMMLSESEAKTLDDWAQEHGFKSRAEVIRRLCQLALLTDERAVNIARNLRVLDYLALRFMKQVNVAYENYRSRKGRLTARLAEIADAHHEEIFDQVGDLSVDLQLVLETIQQMRSDKSLAEVAELMSRSRQRLLETSKALEVARQKRREERKRLQGVDFEDLQKRMEAVIRHSPDLELAQQAAHEEVNRWLDAAKARQEEIRKMQEERELFLAEKSQDQEANDGGSVDQGEA
;
A
#
# COMPACT_ATOMS: atom_id res chain seq x y z
N MET A 1 34.19 5.11 10.89
CA MET A 1 33.46 4.40 11.96
C MET A 1 34.36 4.33 13.18
N ALA A 2 34.03 5.06 14.25
CA ALA A 2 34.83 5.12 15.47
C ALA A 2 34.74 3.78 16.23
N ARG A 3 35.88 3.09 16.38
CA ARG A 3 36.03 1.90 17.20
C ARG A 3 36.24 2.32 18.66
N GLY A 4 35.38 1.90 19.58
CA GLY A 4 35.80 1.66 20.98
C GLY A 4 35.20 2.48 22.13
N GLU A 5 34.10 3.21 21.99
CA GLU A 5 33.50 3.89 23.16
C GLU A 5 32.41 3.04 23.85
N LEU A 6 32.86 2.17 24.77
CA LEU A 6 32.01 1.64 25.85
C LEU A 6 32.12 2.54 27.10
N LYS A 7 32.12 3.86 26.92
CA LYS A 7 32.08 4.78 28.07
C LYS A 7 30.63 4.93 28.53
N THR A 8 30.29 4.21 29.59
CA THR A 8 29.08 4.51 30.36
C THR A 8 29.22 5.93 30.92
N ILE A 9 28.46 6.88 30.35
CA ILE A 9 28.42 8.25 30.83
C ILE A 9 27.46 8.31 32.02
N LYS A 10 27.95 8.77 33.17
CA LYS A 10 27.11 9.08 34.33
C LYS A 10 26.72 10.55 34.24
N PHE A 11 25.43 10.83 34.27
CA PHE A 11 24.88 12.18 34.38
C PHE A 11 23.89 12.21 35.54
N GLN A 12 23.83 13.35 36.22
CA GLN A 12 22.85 13.59 37.27
C GLN A 12 21.63 14.26 36.64
N MET A 13 20.46 13.67 36.84
CA MET A 13 19.19 14.19 36.34
C MET A 13 18.31 14.54 37.54
N MET A 14 17.71 15.73 37.51
CA MET A 14 16.73 16.14 38.50
C MET A 14 15.35 15.70 38.01
N LEU A 15 14.63 14.94 38.84
CA LEU A 15 13.26 14.51 38.62
C LEU A 15 12.44 14.94 39.83
N SER A 16 11.15 15.20 39.62
CA SER A 16 10.22 15.37 40.74
C SER A 16 10.05 14.05 41.51
N GLU A 17 9.65 14.14 42.79
CA GLU A 17 9.42 12.95 43.62
C GLU A 17 8.33 12.04 43.04
N SER A 18 7.28 12.63 42.45
CA SER A 18 6.20 11.87 41.80
C SER A 18 6.67 11.13 40.56
N GLU A 19 7.50 11.75 39.72
CA GLU A 19 8.09 11.09 38.55
C GLU A 19 9.03 9.96 38.97
N ALA A 20 9.92 10.22 39.95
CA ALA A 20 10.84 9.22 40.46
C ALA A 20 10.10 8.00 41.04
N LYS A 21 9.02 8.23 41.79
CA LYS A 21 8.16 7.17 42.32
C LYS A 21 7.47 6.39 41.20
N THR A 22 6.93 7.07 40.19
CA THR A 22 6.30 6.42 39.04
C THR A 22 7.28 5.50 38.30
N LEU A 23 8.53 5.92 38.14
CA LEU A 23 9.58 5.09 37.53
C LEU A 23 9.94 3.89 38.39
N ASP A 24 9.95 4.02 39.71
CA ASP A 24 10.21 2.89 40.63
C ASP A 24 9.05 1.90 40.65
N ASP A 25 7.80 2.39 40.68
CA ASP A 25 6.60 1.55 40.62
C ASP A 25 6.59 0.76 39.31
N TRP A 26 6.90 1.42 38.19
CA TRP A 26 7.05 0.78 36.89
C TRP A 26 8.22 -0.22 36.85
N ALA A 27 9.33 0.10 37.52
CA ALA A 27 10.48 -0.79 37.68
C ALA A 27 10.07 -2.09 38.37
N GLN A 28 9.29 -1.98 39.45
CA GLN A 28 8.82 -3.11 40.24
C GLN A 28 7.81 -3.97 39.46
N GLU A 29 6.88 -3.36 38.74
CA GLU A 29 5.86 -4.08 37.95
C GLU A 29 6.49 -4.93 36.82
N HIS A 30 7.60 -4.46 36.23
CA HIS A 30 8.23 -5.08 35.06
C HIS A 30 9.61 -5.70 35.37
N GLY A 31 9.90 -5.97 36.65
CA GLY A 31 11.09 -6.71 37.06
C GLY A 31 12.45 -6.05 36.78
N PHE A 32 12.50 -4.73 36.59
CA PHE A 32 13.75 -4.02 36.30
C PHE A 32 14.63 -3.90 37.56
N LYS A 33 15.96 -4.04 37.40
CA LYS A 33 16.90 -4.09 38.53
C LYS A 33 17.24 -2.71 39.08
N SER A 34 17.05 -1.65 38.28
CA SER A 34 17.39 -0.28 38.70
C SER A 34 16.60 0.79 37.95
N ARG A 35 16.42 1.95 38.58
CA ARG A 35 15.84 3.14 37.92
C ARG A 35 16.63 3.58 36.68
N ALA A 36 17.96 3.44 36.70
CA ALA A 36 18.81 3.76 35.55
C ALA A 36 18.54 2.83 34.34
N GLU A 37 18.19 1.57 34.60
CA GLU A 37 17.80 0.61 33.56
C GLU A 37 16.45 0.99 32.94
N VAL A 38 15.48 1.35 33.77
CA VAL A 38 14.17 1.89 33.35
C VAL A 38 14.35 3.13 32.46
N ILE A 39 15.14 4.11 32.88
CA ILE A 39 15.36 5.33 32.11
C ILE A 39 16.01 5.02 30.76
N ARG A 40 17.03 4.15 30.74
CA ARG A 40 17.65 3.71 29.48
C ARG A 40 16.63 3.07 28.55
N ARG A 41 15.73 2.24 29.09
CA ARG A 41 14.68 1.56 28.33
C ARG A 41 13.68 2.53 27.74
N LEU A 42 13.26 3.53 28.51
CA LEU A 42 12.36 4.59 28.06
C LEU A 42 12.98 5.45 26.96
N CYS A 43 14.26 5.84 27.11
CA CYS A 43 14.96 6.60 26.05
C CYS A 43 15.02 5.81 24.74
N GLN A 44 15.31 4.51 24.80
CA GLN A 44 15.33 3.66 23.60
C GLN A 44 13.95 3.48 22.99
N LEU A 45 12.93 3.29 23.82
CA LEU A 45 11.54 3.26 23.37
C LEU A 45 11.19 4.56 22.65
N ALA A 46 11.53 5.71 23.22
CA ALA A 46 11.27 7.01 22.63
C ALA A 46 11.95 7.14 21.25
N LEU A 47 13.25 6.81 21.15
CA LEU A 47 13.99 6.89 19.89
C LEU A 47 13.42 5.96 18.81
N LEU A 48 13.10 4.70 19.17
CA LEU A 48 12.53 3.73 18.24
C LEU A 48 11.09 4.07 17.83
N THR A 49 10.33 4.70 18.73
CA THR A 49 8.96 5.10 18.46
C THR A 49 8.93 6.35 17.58
N ASP A 50 9.87 7.29 17.77
CA ASP A 50 9.94 8.53 17.00
C ASP A 50 10.16 8.26 15.49
N GLU A 51 11.16 7.44 15.14
CA GLU A 51 11.41 7.05 13.74
C GLU A 51 10.17 6.45 13.07
N ARG A 52 9.39 5.67 13.82
CA ARG A 52 8.19 5.00 13.32
C ARG A 52 6.96 5.89 13.31
N ALA A 53 6.83 6.79 14.28
CA ALA A 53 5.78 7.80 14.32
C ALA A 53 5.84 8.68 13.06
N VAL A 54 7.05 9.00 12.59
CA VAL A 54 7.26 9.72 11.32
C VAL A 54 6.73 8.92 10.12
N ASN A 55 6.99 7.62 10.06
CA ASN A 55 6.48 6.77 8.97
C ASN A 55 4.96 6.62 9.02
N ILE A 56 4.38 6.38 10.20
CA ILE A 56 2.93 6.34 10.42
C ILE A 56 2.30 7.66 9.99
N ALA A 57 2.85 8.80 10.41
CA ALA A 57 2.36 10.11 10.03
C ALA A 57 2.45 10.34 8.51
N ARG A 58 3.51 9.87 7.85
CA ARG A 58 3.64 9.92 6.39
C ARG A 58 2.54 9.09 5.70
N ASN A 59 2.35 7.84 6.12
CA ASN A 59 1.35 6.94 5.52
C ASN A 59 -0.08 7.47 5.73
N LEU A 60 -0.37 8.03 6.91
CA LEU A 60 -1.66 8.68 7.19
C LEU A 60 -1.90 9.89 6.26
N ARG A 61 -0.88 10.73 6.01
CA ARG A 61 -1.01 11.84 5.06
C ARG A 61 -1.27 11.37 3.63
N VAL A 62 -0.64 10.27 3.21
CA VAL A 62 -0.89 9.67 1.89
C VAL A 62 -2.33 9.16 1.82
N LEU A 63 -2.80 8.47 2.86
CA LEU A 63 -4.16 7.97 2.95
C LEU A 63 -5.20 9.10 2.91
N ASP A 64 -4.96 10.19 3.64
CA ASP A 64 -5.81 11.39 3.60
C ASP A 64 -5.88 11.99 2.19
N TYR A 65 -4.73 12.11 1.52
CA TYR A 65 -4.67 12.59 0.13
C TYR A 65 -5.47 11.70 -0.83
N LEU A 66 -5.30 10.37 -0.73
CA LEU A 66 -6.03 9.41 -1.55
C LEU A 66 -7.53 9.43 -1.28
N ALA A 67 -7.94 9.51 -0.01
CA ALA A 67 -9.33 9.63 0.38
C ALA A 67 -9.98 10.92 -0.17
N LEU A 68 -9.28 12.06 -0.06
CA LEU A 68 -9.75 13.33 -0.62
C LEU A 68 -9.86 13.27 -2.15
N ARG A 69 -8.87 12.66 -2.82
CA ARG A 69 -8.89 12.46 -4.27
C ARG A 69 -10.06 11.58 -4.71
N PHE A 70 -10.27 10.46 -4.02
CA PHE A 70 -11.40 9.56 -4.25
C PHE A 70 -12.73 10.29 -4.09
N MET A 71 -12.93 11.00 -2.97
CA MET A 71 -14.14 11.79 -2.71
C MET A 71 -14.37 12.85 -3.77
N LYS A 72 -13.32 13.56 -4.21
CA LYS A 72 -13.42 14.54 -5.31
C LYS A 72 -13.87 13.87 -6.60
N GLN A 73 -13.33 12.71 -6.95
CA GLN A 73 -13.73 11.99 -8.17
C GLN A 73 -15.16 11.44 -8.09
N VAL A 74 -15.56 10.91 -6.94
CA VAL A 74 -16.93 10.48 -6.68
C VAL A 74 -17.90 11.66 -6.81
N ASN A 75 -17.56 12.83 -6.25
CA ASN A 75 -18.37 14.04 -6.38
C ASN A 75 -18.47 14.52 -7.82
N VAL A 76 -17.35 14.57 -8.56
CA VAL A 76 -17.36 14.92 -10.00
C VAL A 76 -18.19 13.92 -10.80
N ALA A 77 -18.10 12.62 -10.49
CA ALA A 77 -18.94 11.62 -11.13
C ALA A 77 -20.42 11.87 -10.80
N TYR A 78 -20.74 12.11 -9.53
CA TYR A 78 -22.10 12.40 -9.07
C TYR A 78 -22.70 13.64 -9.74
N GLU A 79 -21.98 14.77 -9.77
CA GLU A 79 -22.41 16.01 -10.41
C GLU A 79 -22.66 15.85 -11.91
N ASN A 80 -21.74 15.16 -12.61
CA ASN A 80 -21.89 14.85 -14.03
C ASN A 80 -23.06 13.89 -14.32
N TYR A 81 -23.51 13.12 -13.33
CA TYR A 81 -24.57 12.11 -13.48
C TYR A 81 -25.94 12.53 -12.99
N ARG A 82 -26.04 13.60 -12.19
CA ARG A 82 -27.33 14.21 -11.82
C ARG A 82 -28.19 14.56 -13.05
N SER A 83 -27.58 14.65 -14.23
CA SER A 83 -28.20 14.90 -15.53
C SER A 83 -28.50 13.65 -16.40
N ARG A 84 -28.04 12.43 -16.07
CA ARG A 84 -28.27 11.19 -16.87
C ARG A 84 -28.45 9.92 -15.99
N LYS A 85 -29.69 9.48 -15.77
CA LYS A 85 -30.09 8.47 -14.74
C LYS A 85 -29.57 7.02 -14.87
N GLY A 86 -28.86 6.61 -15.93
CA GLY A 86 -28.62 5.17 -16.21
C GLY A 86 -27.24 4.58 -15.89
N ARG A 87 -26.16 5.38 -15.89
CA ARG A 87 -24.78 4.85 -15.88
C ARG A 87 -23.94 5.24 -14.65
N LEU A 88 -24.55 5.85 -13.63
CA LEU A 88 -23.85 6.35 -12.43
C LEU A 88 -23.21 5.20 -11.64
N THR A 89 -23.95 4.11 -11.45
CA THR A 89 -23.49 2.95 -10.68
C THR A 89 -22.28 2.28 -11.30
N ALA A 90 -22.27 2.11 -12.63
CA ALA A 90 -21.12 1.56 -13.35
C ALA A 90 -19.88 2.46 -13.21
N ARG A 91 -20.05 3.79 -13.32
CA ARG A 91 -18.90 4.71 -13.17
C ARG A 91 -18.42 4.85 -11.73
N LEU A 92 -19.31 4.78 -10.75
CA LEU A 92 -18.92 4.72 -9.34
C LEU A 92 -18.19 3.42 -9.02
N ALA A 93 -18.62 2.29 -9.60
CA ALA A 93 -17.92 1.01 -9.49
C ALA A 93 -16.52 1.09 -10.10
N GLU A 94 -16.35 1.68 -11.29
CA GLU A 94 -15.02 1.91 -11.90
C GLU A 94 -14.10 2.78 -11.03
N ILE A 95 -14.62 3.88 -10.46
CA ILE A 95 -13.84 4.78 -9.60
C ILE A 95 -13.49 4.09 -8.28
N ALA A 96 -14.43 3.36 -7.68
CA ALA A 96 -14.17 2.54 -6.50
C ALA A 96 -13.14 1.44 -6.82
N ASP A 97 -13.21 0.85 -8.00
CA ASP A 97 -12.27 -0.18 -8.45
C ASP A 97 -10.85 0.33 -8.62
N ALA A 98 -10.69 1.54 -9.16
CA ALA A 98 -9.38 2.15 -9.34
C ALA A 98 -8.72 2.57 -8.01
N HIS A 99 -9.49 3.08 -7.05
CA HIS A 99 -8.92 3.67 -5.82
C HIS A 99 -8.89 2.72 -4.63
N HIS A 100 -9.72 1.67 -4.59
CA HIS A 100 -9.69 0.75 -3.44
C HIS A 100 -8.34 0.05 -3.33
N GLU A 101 -7.71 -0.35 -4.45
CA GLU A 101 -6.41 -1.03 -4.40
C GLU A 101 -5.36 -0.13 -3.75
N GLU A 102 -5.26 1.13 -4.17
CA GLU A 102 -4.27 2.06 -3.63
C GLU A 102 -4.53 2.35 -2.15
N ILE A 103 -5.79 2.51 -1.74
CA ILE A 103 -6.17 2.71 -0.35
C ILE A 103 -5.85 1.47 0.49
N PHE A 104 -6.22 0.27 0.04
CA PHE A 104 -5.94 -0.98 0.76
C PHE A 104 -4.45 -1.29 0.86
N ASP A 105 -3.67 -0.87 -0.12
CA ASP A 105 -2.22 -1.00 -0.08
C ASP A 105 -1.63 -0.16 1.04
N GLN A 106 -1.98 1.13 1.09
CA GLN A 106 -1.54 2.05 2.16
C GLN A 106 -2.04 1.63 3.54
N VAL A 107 -3.28 1.15 3.66
CA VAL A 107 -3.82 0.62 4.92
C VAL A 107 -3.03 -0.62 5.37
N GLY A 108 -2.68 -1.50 4.44
CA GLY A 108 -1.87 -2.68 4.75
C GLY A 108 -0.49 -2.28 5.27
N ASP A 109 0.17 -1.33 4.63
CA ASP A 109 1.50 -0.86 5.04
C ASP A 109 1.45 -0.18 6.42
N LEU A 110 0.43 0.64 6.67
CA LEU A 110 0.16 1.22 7.98
C LEU A 110 -0.08 0.15 9.06
N SER A 111 -0.80 -0.93 8.74
CA SER A 111 -1.08 -2.01 9.68
C SER A 111 0.20 -2.75 10.11
N VAL A 112 1.13 -2.95 9.17
CA VAL A 112 2.45 -3.53 9.43
C VAL A 112 3.27 -2.63 10.36
N ASP A 113 3.29 -1.32 10.09
CA ASP A 113 4.02 -0.35 10.92
C ASP A 113 3.46 -0.30 12.35
N LEU A 114 2.12 -0.26 12.49
CA LEU A 114 1.45 -0.28 13.79
C LEU A 114 1.75 -1.57 14.57
N GLN A 115 1.67 -2.73 13.91
CA GLN A 115 2.00 -4.00 14.54
C GLN A 115 3.45 -4.02 15.03
N LEU A 116 4.39 -3.53 14.22
CA LEU A 116 5.79 -3.42 14.58
C LEU A 116 5.97 -2.55 15.83
N VAL A 117 5.30 -1.40 15.91
CA VAL A 117 5.33 -0.50 17.10
C VAL A 117 4.77 -1.21 18.33
N LEU A 118 3.62 -1.86 18.23
CA LEU A 118 3.00 -2.58 19.34
C LEU A 118 3.87 -3.73 19.84
N GLU A 119 4.46 -4.52 18.93
CA GLU A 119 5.40 -5.59 19.29
C GLU A 119 6.64 -5.03 19.99
N THR A 120 7.22 -3.93 19.50
CA THR A 120 8.35 -3.28 20.17
C THR A 120 7.98 -2.86 21.59
N ILE A 121 6.84 -2.19 21.78
CA ILE A 121 6.39 -1.75 23.11
C ILE A 121 6.21 -2.97 24.02
N GLN A 122 5.59 -4.04 23.52
CA GLN A 122 5.36 -5.25 24.30
C GLN A 122 6.67 -5.97 24.68
N GLN A 123 7.63 -6.10 23.77
CA GLN A 123 8.93 -6.71 24.09
C GLN A 123 9.73 -5.83 25.05
N MET A 124 9.69 -4.51 24.90
CA MET A 124 10.41 -3.59 25.79
C MET A 124 9.87 -3.61 27.23
N ARG A 125 8.59 -3.98 27.41
CA ARG A 125 7.93 -4.23 28.70
C ARG A 125 8.21 -5.62 29.28
N SER A 126 8.79 -6.55 28.54
CA SER A 126 9.10 -7.87 29.08
C SER A 126 10.38 -7.84 29.92
N ASP A 127 10.48 -8.73 30.92
CA ASP A 127 11.65 -8.93 31.79
C ASP A 127 12.92 -9.43 31.06
N LYS A 128 12.86 -9.51 29.72
CA LYS A 128 13.95 -9.99 28.88
C LYS A 128 15.10 -9.01 28.87
N SER A 129 16.30 -9.55 28.70
CA SER A 129 17.48 -8.71 28.54
C SER A 129 17.36 -7.84 27.28
N LEU A 130 18.04 -6.69 27.30
CA LEU A 130 18.04 -5.77 26.16
C LEU A 130 18.55 -6.44 24.88
N ALA A 131 19.55 -7.31 25.00
CA ALA A 131 20.11 -8.06 23.88
C ALA A 131 19.07 -9.01 23.27
N GLU A 132 18.32 -9.74 24.10
CA GLU A 132 17.24 -10.61 23.65
C GLU A 132 16.13 -9.83 22.97
N VAL A 133 15.74 -8.68 23.51
CA VAL A 133 14.72 -7.84 22.87
C VAL A 133 15.19 -7.27 21.55
N ALA A 134 16.44 -6.83 21.45
CA ALA A 134 17.01 -6.38 20.18
C ALA A 134 17.02 -7.51 19.13
N GLU A 135 17.37 -8.74 19.52
CA GLU A 135 17.35 -9.89 18.64
C GLU A 135 15.93 -10.27 18.20
N LEU A 136 14.97 -10.29 19.13
CA LEU A 136 13.56 -10.55 18.84
C LEU A 136 12.98 -9.48 17.90
N MET A 137 13.32 -8.21 18.12
CA MET A 137 12.92 -7.11 17.24
C MET A 137 13.53 -7.26 15.84
N SER A 138 14.79 -7.68 15.74
CA SER A 138 15.43 -7.96 14.44
C SER A 138 14.71 -9.08 13.69
N ARG A 139 14.36 -10.18 14.37
CA ARG A 139 13.61 -11.29 13.79
C ARG A 139 12.18 -10.90 13.41
N SER A 140 11.46 -10.15 14.25
CA SER A 140 10.13 -9.62 13.90
C SER A 140 10.19 -8.69 12.70
N ARG A 141 11.18 -7.80 12.63
CA ARG A 141 11.41 -6.93 11.48
C ARG A 141 11.64 -7.74 10.21
N GLN A 142 12.48 -8.78 10.27
CA GLN A 142 12.76 -9.61 9.11
C GLN A 142 11.50 -10.34 8.61
N ARG A 143 10.72 -10.94 9.52
CA ARG A 143 9.45 -11.58 9.18
C ARG A 143 8.47 -10.59 8.55
N LEU A 144 8.35 -9.39 9.10
CA LEU A 144 7.44 -8.37 8.57
C LEU A 144 7.87 -7.86 7.19
N LEU A 145 9.17 -7.71 6.94
CA LEU A 145 9.71 -7.39 5.62
C LEU A 145 9.43 -8.51 4.62
N GLU A 146 9.56 -9.77 5.02
CA GLU A 146 9.23 -10.92 4.18
C GLU A 146 7.72 -10.95 3.86
N THR A 147 6.85 -10.72 4.85
CA THR A 147 5.40 -10.66 4.62
C THR A 147 5.00 -9.46 3.76
N SER A 148 5.62 -8.30 3.96
CA SER A 148 5.38 -7.10 3.17
C SER A 148 5.77 -7.33 1.70
N LYS A 149 6.96 -7.88 1.44
CA LYS A 149 7.38 -8.26 0.08
C LYS A 149 6.47 -9.32 -0.55
N ALA A 150 6.06 -10.33 0.23
CA ALA A 150 5.14 -11.35 -0.26
C ALA A 150 3.77 -10.74 -0.62
N LEU A 151 3.29 -9.78 0.17
CA LEU A 151 2.07 -9.02 -0.11
C LEU A 151 2.24 -8.14 -1.36
N GLU A 152 3.35 -7.44 -1.52
CA GLU A 152 3.65 -6.65 -2.72
C GLU A 152 3.63 -7.52 -3.98
N VAL A 153 4.29 -8.68 -3.95
CA VAL A 153 4.29 -9.63 -5.08
C VAL A 153 2.88 -10.16 -5.34
N ALA A 154 2.12 -10.50 -4.29
CA ALA A 154 0.74 -10.97 -4.44
C ALA A 154 -0.19 -9.88 -5.02
N ARG A 155 -0.03 -8.63 -4.57
CA ARG A 155 -0.73 -7.45 -5.09
C ARG A 155 -0.38 -7.21 -6.55
N GLN A 156 0.90 -7.25 -6.90
CA GLN A 156 1.36 -7.09 -8.28
C GLN A 156 0.81 -8.19 -9.20
N LYS A 157 0.87 -9.45 -8.76
CA LYS A 157 0.29 -10.57 -9.51
C LYS A 157 -1.22 -10.38 -9.73
N ARG A 158 -1.96 -9.93 -8.71
CA ARG A 158 -3.39 -9.61 -8.87
C ARG A 158 -3.63 -8.47 -9.85
N ARG A 159 -2.80 -7.42 -9.84
CA ARG A 159 -2.88 -6.32 -10.83
C ARG A 159 -2.62 -6.82 -12.24
N GLU A 160 -1.61 -7.68 -12.42
CA GLU A 160 -1.29 -8.29 -13.71
C GLU A 160 -2.42 -9.22 -14.18
N GLU A 161 -2.98 -10.04 -13.29
CA GLU A 161 -4.15 -10.87 -13.59
C GLU A 161 -5.36 -10.01 -13.96
N ARG A 162 -5.64 -8.93 -13.22
CA ARG A 162 -6.72 -7.99 -13.56
C ARG A 162 -6.49 -7.33 -14.92
N LYS A 163 -5.26 -6.89 -15.22
CA LYS A 163 -4.90 -6.35 -16.54
C LYS A 163 -5.09 -7.39 -17.66
N ARG A 164 -4.73 -8.65 -17.41
CA ARG A 164 -4.99 -9.76 -18.35
C ARG A 164 -6.47 -10.00 -18.57
N LEU A 165 -7.29 -9.81 -17.53
CA LEU A 165 -8.74 -9.96 -17.57
C LEU A 165 -9.48 -8.66 -17.97
N GLN A 166 -8.76 -7.57 -18.22
CA GLN A 166 -9.37 -6.29 -18.59
C GLN A 166 -9.81 -6.36 -20.05
N GLY A 167 -11.13 -6.23 -20.29
CA GLY A 167 -11.73 -6.38 -21.63
C GLY A 167 -12.27 -7.78 -21.94
N VAL A 168 -12.11 -8.72 -21.00
CA VAL A 168 -12.68 -10.06 -21.01
C VAL A 168 -14.09 -9.99 -20.43
N ASP A 169 -15.09 -10.04 -21.32
CA ASP A 169 -16.51 -10.10 -20.94
C ASP A 169 -16.92 -11.56 -20.75
N PHE A 170 -16.86 -12.02 -19.50
CA PHE A 170 -17.27 -13.37 -19.14
C PHE A 170 -18.78 -13.61 -19.27
N GLU A 171 -19.58 -12.56 -19.16
CA GLU A 171 -21.04 -12.68 -19.27
C GLU A 171 -21.45 -12.91 -20.73
N ASP A 172 -20.79 -12.23 -21.67
CA ASP A 172 -20.92 -12.48 -23.11
C ASP A 172 -20.44 -13.90 -23.47
N LEU A 173 -19.28 -14.34 -22.95
CA LEU A 173 -18.80 -15.71 -23.16
C LEU A 173 -19.79 -16.74 -22.64
N GLN A 174 -20.31 -16.55 -21.42
CA GLN A 174 -21.29 -17.46 -20.83
C GLN A 174 -22.55 -17.54 -21.70
N LYS A 175 -23.10 -16.40 -22.14
CA LYS A 175 -24.28 -16.36 -23.01
C LYS A 175 -24.03 -17.09 -24.34
N ARG A 176 -22.84 -16.94 -24.93
CA ARG A 176 -22.47 -17.63 -26.17
C ARG A 176 -22.32 -19.14 -25.95
N MET A 177 -21.67 -19.56 -24.88
CA MET A 177 -21.56 -20.98 -24.52
C MET A 177 -22.94 -21.61 -24.27
N GLU A 178 -23.82 -20.94 -23.52
CA GLU A 178 -25.19 -21.40 -23.29
C GLU A 178 -25.99 -21.52 -24.59
N ALA A 179 -25.81 -20.57 -25.52
CA ALA A 179 -26.43 -20.65 -26.84
C ALA A 179 -25.90 -21.85 -27.64
N VAL A 180 -24.59 -22.07 -27.68
CA VAL A 180 -23.97 -23.21 -28.39
C VAL A 180 -24.44 -24.55 -27.82
N ILE A 181 -24.51 -24.68 -26.49
CA ILE A 181 -24.96 -25.90 -25.83
C ILE A 181 -26.44 -26.17 -26.12
N ARG A 182 -27.30 -25.14 -26.10
CA ARG A 182 -28.75 -25.30 -26.38
C ARG A 182 -29.07 -25.74 -27.80
N HIS A 183 -28.24 -25.39 -28.78
CA HIS A 183 -28.48 -25.69 -30.20
C HIS A 183 -27.76 -26.95 -30.69
N SER A 184 -26.94 -27.58 -29.84
CA SER A 184 -26.20 -28.78 -30.21
C SER A 184 -27.06 -30.04 -30.03
N PRO A 185 -27.12 -30.93 -31.03
CA PRO A 185 -27.97 -32.12 -31.00
C PRO A 185 -27.42 -33.26 -30.13
N ASP A 186 -26.13 -33.21 -29.78
CA ASP A 186 -25.42 -34.23 -29.01
C ASP A 186 -24.42 -33.59 -28.04
N LEU A 187 -24.14 -34.27 -26.92
CA LEU A 187 -23.26 -33.81 -25.86
C LEU A 187 -21.80 -33.67 -26.30
N GLU A 188 -21.30 -34.62 -27.10
CA GLU A 188 -19.91 -34.56 -27.62
C GLU A 188 -19.73 -33.38 -28.57
N LEU A 189 -20.70 -33.15 -29.46
CA LEU A 189 -20.71 -32.00 -30.36
C LEU A 189 -20.86 -30.68 -29.60
N ALA A 190 -21.67 -30.64 -28.54
CA ALA A 190 -21.82 -29.48 -27.68
C ALA A 190 -20.50 -29.13 -26.96
N GLN A 191 -19.77 -30.13 -26.48
CA GLN A 191 -18.46 -29.95 -25.85
C GLN A 191 -17.43 -29.41 -26.84
N GLN A 192 -17.36 -29.99 -28.05
CA GLN A 192 -16.42 -29.53 -29.07
C GLN A 192 -16.73 -28.08 -29.51
N ALA A 193 -18.00 -27.76 -29.75
CA ALA A 193 -18.42 -26.42 -30.13
C ALA A 193 -18.21 -25.40 -29.00
N ALA A 194 -18.42 -25.78 -27.73
CA ALA A 194 -18.09 -24.94 -26.59
C ALA A 194 -16.57 -24.68 -26.49
N HIS A 195 -15.73 -25.69 -26.72
CA HIS A 195 -14.28 -25.53 -26.77
C HIS A 195 -13.83 -24.58 -27.90
N GLU A 196 -14.42 -24.71 -29.09
CA GLU A 196 -14.14 -23.80 -30.21
C GLU A 196 -14.54 -22.36 -29.90
N GLU A 197 -15.69 -22.15 -29.24
CA GLU A 197 -16.15 -20.82 -28.87
C GLU A 197 -15.27 -20.18 -27.78
N VAL A 198 -14.81 -20.97 -26.81
CA VAL A 198 -13.81 -20.52 -25.82
C VAL A 198 -12.51 -20.12 -26.51
N ASN A 199 -12.03 -20.90 -27.48
CA ASN A 199 -10.80 -20.57 -28.22
C ASN A 199 -10.96 -19.28 -29.05
N ARG A 200 -12.09 -19.12 -29.76
CA ARG A 200 -12.39 -17.88 -30.50
C ARG A 200 -12.45 -16.67 -29.58
N TRP A 201 -13.07 -16.83 -28.41
CA TRP A 201 -13.13 -15.79 -27.42
C TRP A 201 -11.75 -15.45 -26.85
N LEU A 202 -10.90 -16.44 -26.59
CA LEU A 202 -9.52 -16.23 -26.14
C LEU A 202 -8.71 -15.45 -27.19
N ASP A 203 -8.87 -15.76 -28.47
CA ASP A 203 -8.16 -15.06 -29.53
C ASP A 203 -8.67 -13.62 -29.73
N ALA A 204 -9.99 -13.41 -29.62
CA ALA A 204 -10.57 -12.07 -29.61
C ALA A 204 -10.11 -11.23 -28.40
N ALA A 205 -10.00 -11.87 -27.22
CA ALA A 205 -9.50 -11.24 -26.01
C ALA A 205 -8.02 -10.84 -26.16
N LYS A 206 -7.18 -11.71 -26.72
CA LYS A 206 -5.77 -11.39 -27.03
C LYS A 206 -5.66 -10.20 -28.00
N ALA A 207 -6.49 -10.17 -29.04
CA ALA A 207 -6.50 -9.06 -30.00
C ALA A 207 -6.89 -7.72 -29.34
N ARG A 208 -7.95 -7.71 -28.51
CA ARG A 208 -8.33 -6.53 -27.72
C ARG A 208 -7.24 -6.10 -26.74
N GLN A 209 -6.58 -7.07 -26.10
CA GLN A 209 -5.49 -6.78 -25.17
C GLN A 209 -4.32 -6.09 -25.90
N GLU A 210 -4.00 -6.50 -27.11
CA GLU A 210 -2.97 -5.87 -27.93
C GLU A 210 -3.38 -4.46 -28.41
N GLU A 211 -4.65 -4.24 -28.72
CA GLU A 211 -5.20 -2.91 -29.02
C GLU A 211 -5.12 -1.98 -27.81
N ILE A 212 -5.50 -2.45 -26.62
CA ILE A 212 -5.38 -1.69 -25.37
C ILE A 212 -3.90 -1.35 -25.08
N ARG A 213 -2.98 -2.30 -25.32
CA ARG A 213 -1.54 -2.05 -25.15
C ARG A 213 -1.05 -0.94 -26.07
N LYS A 214 -1.41 -0.98 -27.36
CA LYS A 214 -1.06 0.09 -28.33
C LYS A 214 -1.60 1.46 -27.91
N MET A 215 -2.87 1.53 -27.47
CA MET A 215 -3.45 2.77 -26.97
C MET A 215 -2.73 3.31 -25.71
N GLN A 216 -2.24 2.44 -24.84
CA GLN A 216 -1.46 2.83 -23.67
C GLN A 216 -0.08 3.38 -24.06
N GLU A 217 0.62 2.71 -24.98
CA GLU A 217 1.90 3.17 -25.52
C GLU A 217 1.77 4.55 -26.21
N GLU A 218 0.73 4.74 -27.02
CA GLU A 218 0.43 6.03 -27.66
C GLU A 218 0.15 7.14 -26.63
N ARG A 219 -0.59 6.81 -25.56
CA ARG A 219 -0.89 7.76 -24.49
C ARG A 219 0.36 8.15 -23.69
N GLU A 220 1.26 7.21 -23.44
CA GLU A 220 2.52 7.47 -22.74
C GLU A 220 3.45 8.36 -23.57
N LEU A 221 3.56 8.10 -24.89
CA LEU A 221 4.30 8.96 -25.82
C LEU A 221 3.75 10.38 -25.84
N PHE A 222 2.42 10.53 -25.92
CA PHE A 222 1.77 11.83 -25.88
C PHE A 222 2.02 12.60 -24.57
N LEU A 223 2.02 11.90 -23.43
CA LEU A 223 2.32 12.52 -22.14
C LEU A 223 3.79 12.94 -22.03
N ALA A 224 4.72 12.14 -22.59
CA ALA A 224 6.14 12.46 -22.61
C ALA A 224 6.44 13.69 -23.48
N GLU A 225 5.83 13.78 -24.67
CA GLU A 225 5.93 14.95 -25.55
C GLU A 225 5.44 16.22 -24.84
N LYS A 226 4.28 16.13 -24.17
CA LYS A 226 3.73 17.25 -23.41
C LYS A 226 4.61 17.68 -22.23
N SER A 227 5.28 16.75 -21.55
CA SER A 227 6.23 17.11 -20.49
C SER A 227 7.46 17.83 -21.03
N GLN A 228 7.97 17.44 -22.21
CA GLN A 228 9.08 18.14 -22.86
C GLN A 228 8.70 19.56 -23.29
N ASP A 229 7.49 19.74 -23.81
CA ASP A 229 6.97 21.07 -24.17
C ASP A 229 6.82 21.98 -22.93
N GLN A 230 6.41 21.43 -21.78
CA GLN A 230 6.31 22.18 -20.53
C GLN A 230 7.68 22.58 -19.98
N GLU A 231 8.66 21.67 -19.99
CA GLU A 231 10.04 21.98 -19.57
C GLU A 231 10.69 23.03 -20.49
N ALA A 232 10.44 22.98 -21.80
CA ALA A 232 10.92 23.96 -22.76
C ALA A 232 10.29 25.35 -22.55
N ASN A 233 9.00 25.41 -22.20
CA ASN A 233 8.30 26.68 -21.94
C ASN A 233 8.72 27.31 -20.61
N ASP A 234 8.92 26.50 -19.56
CA ASP A 234 9.34 27.00 -18.24
C ASP A 234 10.81 27.48 -18.25
N GLY A 235 11.68 26.82 -19.03
CA GLY A 235 13.09 27.20 -19.19
C GLY A 235 13.34 28.50 -19.99
N GLY A 236 12.34 28.97 -20.77
CA GLY A 236 12.44 30.20 -21.57
C GLY A 236 12.11 31.50 -20.83
N SER A 237 11.71 31.44 -19.56
CA SER A 237 11.16 32.60 -18.84
C SER A 237 12.12 33.31 -17.87
N VAL A 238 13.37 32.85 -17.73
CA VAL A 238 14.27 33.30 -16.64
C VAL A 238 15.24 34.44 -17.04
N ASP A 239 15.36 34.84 -18.31
CA ASP A 239 16.48 35.70 -18.76
C ASP A 239 16.09 37.13 -19.23
N GLN A 240 15.03 37.74 -18.69
CA GLN A 240 14.66 39.14 -19.01
C GLN A 240 14.47 40.03 -17.77
N GLY A 241 15.35 39.90 -16.78
CA GLY A 241 15.20 40.59 -15.48
C GLY A 241 16.45 41.19 -14.85
N GLU A 242 17.47 41.59 -15.62
CA GLU A 242 18.52 42.47 -15.10
C GLU A 242 18.89 43.56 -16.13
N ALA A 243 18.27 44.72 -15.98
CA ALA A 243 18.73 46.02 -16.50
C ALA A 243 18.29 47.12 -15.54
#